data_AF-A0A7S1EN09-F1
#
_entry.id   AF-A0A7S1EN09-F1
#
_cell.length_a   1.000
_cell.length_b   1.000
_cell.length_c   1.000
_cell.angle_alpha   90.00
_cell.angle_beta   90.00
_cell.angle_gamma   90.00
#
_symmetry.space_group_name_H-M   'P 1'
#
loop_
_entity.id
_entity.type
_entity.pdbx_description
1 polymer ?
#
loop_
_entity_poly.entity_id
_entity_poly.type
_entity_poly.pdbx_seq_one_letter_code
_entity_poly.pdbx_strand_id
1 'polypeptide(L)'
;VKSFEIKAAVTAPTKGKEQQVLGMPTLIPVPRSNNINIMLKRFPVSANEIVRAIATGDPNGDLSLERLAVLLQCEPSDEEISIMRHFTGDTSTLTSSERFLFDLANIEHCADKITALVYARQFPELIKEVYAGLSAYDKAITQIQQSSGLHRVLDGVLRVGNFLNQGSRGAAKGITPDS
;
A
#
# COMPACT_ATOMS: atom_id res chain seq x y z
N VAL A 1 13.15 -7.02 3.68
CA VAL A 1 11.67 -7.02 3.82
C VAL A 1 11.37 -6.82 5.31
N LYS A 2 11.08 -5.58 5.72
CA LYS A 2 10.83 -5.28 7.13
C LYS A 2 9.37 -5.57 7.44
N SER A 3 9.13 -6.71 8.08
CA SER A 3 7.88 -7.06 8.72
C SER A 3 7.60 -6.03 9.82
N PHE A 4 6.46 -5.33 9.74
CA PHE A 4 5.95 -4.50 10.82
C PHE A 4 4.82 -5.25 11.51
N GLU A 5 5.13 -5.83 12.67
CA GLU A 5 4.13 -6.32 13.62
C GLU A 5 3.58 -5.12 14.41
N ILE A 6 2.26 -4.95 14.39
CA ILE A 6 1.56 -4.01 15.26
C ILE A 6 1.02 -4.80 16.45
N LYS A 7 1.64 -4.62 17.63
CA LYS A 7 1.10 -5.09 18.90
C LYS A 7 -0.07 -4.19 19.32
N ALA A 8 -1.29 -4.72 19.31
CA ALA A 8 -2.44 -4.08 19.92
C ALA A 8 -2.42 -4.30 21.44
N ALA A 9 -2.37 -3.21 22.21
CA ALA A 9 -2.61 -3.24 23.65
C ALA A 9 -4.12 -3.40 23.90
N VAL A 10 -4.50 -4.47 24.60
CA VAL A 10 -5.86 -4.71 25.07
C VAL A 10 -6.07 -3.89 26.35
N THR A 11 -6.94 -2.89 26.28
CA THR A 11 -7.44 -2.19 27.48
C THR A 11 -8.91 -2.57 27.68
N ALA A 12 -9.21 -3.12 28.86
CA ALA A 12 -10.52 -3.61 29.27
C ALA A 12 -11.60 -2.50 29.26
N PRO A 13 -12.90 -2.84 29.06
CA PRO A 13 -13.95 -1.84 28.98
C PRO A 13 -14.41 -1.41 30.37
N THR A 14 -14.37 -0.11 30.62
CA THR A 14 -15.11 0.54 31.72
C THR A 14 -16.59 0.64 31.35
N LYS A 15 -17.44 0.08 32.21
CA LYS A 15 -18.91 0.11 32.09
C LYS A 15 -19.43 1.54 32.27
N GLY A 16 -19.89 2.17 31.20
CA GLY A 16 -20.76 3.34 31.22
C GLY A 16 -22.07 3.00 30.54
N LYS A 17 -23.19 3.14 31.25
CA LYS A 17 -24.54 2.95 30.71
C LYS A 17 -24.90 4.15 29.85
N GLU A 18 -25.17 3.95 28.56
CA GLU A 18 -25.83 4.95 27.72
C GLU A 18 -27.12 4.39 27.12
N GLN A 19 -28.13 5.24 27.14
CA GLN A 19 -29.55 4.94 27.00
C GLN A 19 -29.92 4.33 25.64
N GLN A 20 -30.62 3.19 25.72
CA GLN A 20 -31.30 2.57 24.59
C GLN A 20 -32.50 3.43 24.17
N VAL A 21 -32.49 3.89 22.92
CA VAL A 21 -33.71 4.37 22.26
C VAL A 21 -34.47 3.14 21.77
N LEU A 22 -35.73 3.02 22.18
CA LEU A 22 -36.57 1.82 22.02
C LEU A 22 -36.62 1.30 20.57
N GLY A 23 -36.34 0.00 20.40
CA GLY A 23 -37.16 -0.86 19.54
C GLY A 23 -36.54 -1.50 18.29
N MET A 24 -35.31 -1.18 17.89
CA MET A 24 -34.67 -1.87 16.76
C MET A 24 -33.39 -2.61 17.17
N PRO A 25 -33.26 -3.91 16.87
CA PRO A 25 -31.99 -4.61 17.05
C PRO A 25 -30.97 -4.01 16.09
N THR A 26 -29.99 -3.30 16.65
CA THR A 26 -28.86 -2.73 15.90
C THR A 26 -28.03 -3.88 15.32
N LEU A 27 -27.74 -3.87 14.02
CA LEU A 27 -27.00 -4.94 13.33
C LEU A 27 -25.52 -4.94 13.70
N ILE A 28 -24.98 -3.80 14.10
CA ILE A 28 -23.60 -3.63 14.53
C ILE A 28 -23.50 -2.95 15.90
N PRO A 29 -22.44 -3.21 16.69
CA PRO A 29 -22.24 -2.54 17.97
C PRO A 29 -22.13 -1.01 17.83
N VAL A 30 -22.69 -0.27 18.80
CA VAL A 30 -22.65 1.20 18.83
C VAL A 30 -21.23 1.78 18.66
N PRO A 31 -20.16 1.25 19.31
CA PRO A 31 -18.81 1.75 19.08
C PRO A 31 -18.35 1.61 17.64
N ARG A 32 -18.71 0.50 16.98
CA ARG A 32 -18.38 0.23 15.58
C ARG A 32 -19.12 1.19 14.65
N SER A 33 -20.42 1.37 14.88
CA SER A 33 -21.27 2.34 14.18
C SER A 33 -20.71 3.77 14.26
N ASN A 34 -20.29 4.21 15.45
CA ASN A 34 -19.70 5.53 15.65
C ASN A 34 -18.38 5.71 14.90
N ASN A 35 -17.50 4.70 14.93
CA ASN A 35 -16.22 4.74 14.21
C ASN A 35 -16.42 4.89 12.69
N ILE A 36 -17.37 4.17 12.11
CA ILE A 36 -17.72 4.27 10.69
C ILE A 36 -18.24 5.68 10.37
N ASN A 37 -19.16 6.21 11.19
CA ASN A 37 -19.69 7.56 10.97
C ASN A 37 -18.62 8.65 11.09
N ILE A 38 -17.67 8.54 12.02
CA ILE A 38 -16.53 9.45 12.14
C ILE A 38 -15.62 9.35 10.91
N MET A 39 -15.41 8.14 10.41
CA MET A 39 -14.60 7.90 9.24
C MET A 39 -15.23 8.49 7.98
N LEU A 40 -16.54 8.28 7.76
CA LEU A 40 -17.25 8.81 6.60
C LEU A 40 -17.16 10.34 6.51
N LYS A 41 -17.10 11.05 7.65
CA LYS A 41 -16.88 12.50 7.68
C LYS A 41 -15.51 12.95 7.15
N ARG A 42 -14.53 12.06 7.00
CA ARG A 42 -13.22 12.35 6.40
C ARG A 42 -13.27 12.40 4.87
N PHE A 43 -14.38 11.97 4.28
CA PHE A 43 -14.57 11.95 2.84
C PHE A 43 -15.37 13.19 2.42
N PRO A 44 -14.97 13.86 1.33
CA PRO A 44 -15.73 15.00 0.79
C PRO A 44 -16.97 14.55 -0.01
N VAL A 45 -17.12 13.25 -0.23
CA VAL A 45 -18.18 12.63 -1.03
C VAL A 45 -19.10 11.78 -0.14
N SER A 46 -20.29 11.51 -0.63
CA SER A 46 -21.29 10.70 0.08
C SER A 46 -20.89 9.22 0.18
N ALA A 47 -21.43 8.52 1.17
CA ALA A 47 -21.23 7.08 1.35
C ALA A 47 -21.57 6.27 0.07
N ASN A 48 -22.64 6.65 -0.63
CA ASN A 48 -23.06 6.00 -1.88
C ASN A 48 -22.03 6.20 -3.01
N GLU A 49 -21.41 7.39 -3.09
CA GLU A 49 -20.36 7.66 -4.07
C GLU A 49 -19.10 6.86 -3.76
N ILE A 50 -18.74 6.70 -2.48
CA ILE A 50 -17.63 5.85 -2.05
C ILE A 50 -17.86 4.39 -2.47
N VAL A 51 -19.04 3.83 -2.14
CA VAL A 51 -19.43 2.47 -2.50
C VAL A 51 -19.37 2.28 -4.01
N ARG A 52 -19.93 3.23 -4.77
CA ARG A 52 -19.90 3.20 -6.24
C ARG A 52 -18.48 3.26 -6.78
N ALA A 53 -17.62 4.12 -6.23
CA ALA A 53 -16.22 4.22 -6.62
C ALA A 53 -15.51 2.88 -6.40
N ILE A 54 -15.65 2.24 -5.24
CA ILE A 54 -15.07 0.91 -4.99
C ILE A 54 -15.62 -0.13 -5.96
N ALA A 55 -16.93 -0.16 -6.18
CA ALA A 55 -17.57 -1.15 -7.04
C ALA A 55 -17.14 -1.03 -8.52
N THR A 56 -16.83 0.19 -8.97
CA THR A 56 -16.50 0.51 -10.37
C THR A 56 -15.00 0.73 -10.62
N GLY A 57 -14.16 0.59 -9.61
CA GLY A 57 -12.71 0.77 -9.74
C GLY A 57 -12.26 2.24 -9.78
N ASP A 58 -13.01 3.13 -9.14
CA ASP A 58 -12.72 4.56 -8.96
C ASP A 58 -12.32 5.29 -10.25
N PRO A 59 -13.21 5.33 -11.27
CA PRO A 59 -12.90 5.88 -12.58
C PRO A 59 -12.56 7.38 -12.54
N ASN A 60 -13.04 8.11 -11.55
CA ASN A 60 -12.83 9.55 -11.42
C ASN A 60 -11.50 9.91 -10.74
N GLY A 61 -10.87 8.99 -10.01
CA GLY A 61 -9.66 9.31 -9.29
C GLY A 61 -9.85 9.84 -7.87
N ASP A 62 -11.06 9.72 -7.30
CA ASP A 62 -11.45 10.46 -6.10
C ASP A 62 -10.89 9.83 -4.80
N LEU A 63 -10.52 8.55 -4.84
CA LEU A 63 -9.95 7.82 -3.70
C LEU A 63 -8.42 7.89 -3.72
N SER A 64 -7.88 8.81 -2.91
CA SER A 64 -6.45 8.91 -2.62
C SER A 64 -5.94 7.72 -1.81
N LEU A 65 -4.62 7.50 -1.77
CA LEU A 65 -4.01 6.42 -0.97
C LEU A 65 -4.35 6.50 0.52
N GLU A 66 -4.38 7.72 1.08
CA GLU A 66 -4.79 7.94 2.46
C GLU A 66 -6.24 7.51 2.67
N ARG A 67 -7.15 7.90 1.76
CA ARG A 67 -8.57 7.52 1.82
C ARG A 67 -8.77 6.01 1.69
N LEU A 68 -8.06 5.37 0.77
CA LEU A 68 -8.09 3.91 0.60
C LEU A 68 -7.60 3.18 1.86
N ALA A 69 -6.54 3.67 2.51
CA ALA A 69 -6.05 3.10 3.76
C ALA A 69 -7.09 3.21 4.89
N VAL A 70 -7.84 4.31 4.95
CA VAL A 70 -8.93 4.46 5.91
C VAL A 70 -10.11 3.54 5.55
N LEU A 71 -10.41 3.33 4.26
CA LEU A 71 -11.45 2.39 3.80
C LEU A 71 -11.14 0.94 4.18
N LEU A 72 -9.87 0.53 4.09
CA LEU A 72 -9.41 -0.78 4.55
C LEU A 72 -9.68 -1.02 6.05
N GLN A 73 -9.67 0.02 6.88
CA GLN A 73 -10.03 -0.11 8.30
C GLN A 73 -11.54 -0.23 8.55
N CYS A 74 -12.35 0.04 7.52
CA CYS A 74 -13.80 -0.02 7.57
C CYS A 74 -14.38 -1.23 6.84
N GLU A 75 -13.52 -2.10 6.32
CA GLU A 75 -13.93 -3.37 5.74
C GLU A 75 -14.84 -4.13 6.74
N PRO A 76 -16.03 -4.56 6.31
CA PRO A 76 -16.88 -5.37 7.16
C PRO A 76 -16.21 -6.73 7.43
N SER A 77 -16.24 -7.20 8.68
CA SER A 77 -15.75 -8.53 9.02
C SER A 77 -16.59 -9.62 8.36
N ASP A 78 -16.08 -10.86 8.25
CA ASP A 78 -16.86 -11.98 7.70
C ASP A 78 -18.21 -12.18 8.44
N GLU A 79 -18.21 -11.95 9.76
CA GLU A 79 -19.42 -11.95 10.59
C GLU A 79 -20.38 -10.83 10.19
N GLU A 80 -19.88 -9.59 10.05
CA GLU A 80 -20.67 -8.43 9.60
C GLU A 80 -21.20 -8.66 8.18
N ILE A 81 -20.40 -9.17 7.25
CA ILE A 81 -20.82 -9.51 5.89
C ILE A 81 -21.94 -10.54 5.92
N SER A 82 -21.80 -11.59 6.71
CA SER A 82 -22.84 -12.62 6.86
C SER A 82 -24.14 -12.03 7.39
N ILE A 83 -24.08 -11.22 8.46
CA ILE A 83 -25.25 -10.54 9.03
C ILE A 83 -25.92 -9.64 7.99
N MET A 84 -25.13 -8.84 7.27
CA MET A 84 -25.65 -7.90 6.28
C MET A 84 -26.29 -8.62 5.09
N ARG A 85 -25.67 -9.69 4.58
CA ARG A 85 -26.22 -10.46 3.45
C ARG A 85 -27.48 -11.24 3.77
N HIS A 86 -27.66 -11.63 5.03
CA HIS A 86 -28.86 -12.36 5.49
C HIS A 86 -29.93 -11.43 6.10
N PHE A 87 -29.69 -10.11 6.12
CA PHE A 87 -30.68 -9.16 6.62
C PHE A 87 -31.87 -9.10 5.66
N THR A 88 -33.04 -9.57 6.12
CA THR A 88 -34.31 -9.53 5.38
C THR A 88 -35.24 -8.41 5.83
N GLY A 89 -34.78 -7.51 6.71
CA GLY A 89 -35.55 -6.37 7.18
C GLY A 89 -35.61 -5.24 6.14
N ASP A 90 -36.31 -4.17 6.47
CA ASP A 90 -36.37 -2.99 5.60
C ASP A 90 -35.04 -2.22 5.63
N THR A 91 -34.36 -2.10 4.50
CA THR A 91 -33.11 -1.34 4.39
C THR A 91 -33.27 0.16 4.66
N SER A 92 -34.51 0.68 4.65
CA SER A 92 -34.81 2.08 5.00
C SER A 92 -34.67 2.36 6.50
N THR A 93 -34.72 1.31 7.34
CA THR A 93 -34.62 1.43 8.80
C THR A 93 -33.17 1.37 9.29
N LEU A 94 -32.21 1.10 8.39
CA LEU A 94 -30.79 1.04 8.72
C LEU A 94 -30.24 2.43 9.02
N THR A 95 -29.40 2.52 10.04
CA THR A 95 -28.61 3.74 10.29
C THR A 95 -27.61 3.98 9.15
N SER A 96 -27.09 5.19 8.99
CA SER A 96 -26.15 5.52 7.90
C SER A 96 -24.90 4.63 7.87
N SER A 97 -24.39 4.22 9.03
CA SER A 97 -23.25 3.31 9.17
C SER A 97 -23.60 1.87 8.82
N GLU A 98 -24.76 1.37 9.27
CA GLU A 98 -25.26 0.04 8.88
C GLU A 98 -25.55 -0.02 7.38
N ARG A 99 -26.14 1.02 6.82
CA ARG A 99 -26.40 1.12 5.38
C ARG A 99 -25.11 1.08 4.58
N PHE A 100 -24.09 1.83 5.00
CA PHE A 100 -22.78 1.80 4.35
C PHE A 100 -22.14 0.42 4.39
N LEU A 101 -22.16 -0.27 5.54
CA LEU A 101 -21.63 -1.64 5.63
C LEU A 101 -22.45 -2.63 4.81
N PHE A 102 -23.78 -2.50 4.79
CA PHE A 102 -24.66 -3.33 3.98
C PHE A 102 -24.32 -3.20 2.50
N ASP A 103 -24.16 -1.97 2.02
CA ASP A 103 -23.80 -1.69 0.63
C ASP A 103 -22.38 -2.20 0.30
N LEU A 104 -21.41 -2.08 1.22
CA LEU A 104 -20.07 -2.67 1.06
C LEU A 104 -20.09 -4.21 1.04
N ALA A 105 -20.86 -4.85 1.91
CA ALA A 105 -20.96 -6.32 1.98
C ALA A 105 -21.57 -6.94 0.71
N ASN A 106 -22.36 -6.16 -0.02
CA ASN A 106 -22.92 -6.52 -1.32
C ASN A 106 -21.94 -6.34 -2.49
N ILE A 107 -20.82 -5.64 -2.29
CA ILE A 107 -19.74 -5.59 -3.28
C ILE A 107 -18.99 -6.93 -3.22
N GLU A 108 -19.05 -7.67 -4.32
CA GLU A 108 -18.23 -8.87 -4.49
C GLU A 108 -16.74 -8.52 -4.43
N HIS A 109 -15.98 -9.27 -3.62
CA HIS A 109 -14.54 -9.07 -3.42
C HIS A 109 -14.16 -7.63 -3.01
N CYS A 110 -14.94 -7.01 -2.11
CA CYS A 110 -14.73 -5.62 -1.69
C CYS A 110 -13.29 -5.34 -1.22
N ALA A 111 -12.76 -6.20 -0.34
CA ALA A 111 -11.40 -6.11 0.19
C ALA A 111 -10.37 -6.07 -0.94
N ASP A 112 -10.43 -7.08 -1.82
CA ASP A 112 -9.53 -7.24 -2.95
C ASP A 112 -9.60 -6.04 -3.90
N LYS A 113 -10.79 -5.48 -4.13
CA LYS A 113 -10.98 -4.26 -4.94
C LYS A 113 -10.30 -3.06 -4.31
N ILE A 114 -10.45 -2.85 -3.00
CA ILE A 114 -9.78 -1.74 -2.30
C ILE A 114 -8.26 -1.93 -2.37
N THR A 115 -7.76 -3.15 -2.12
CA THR A 115 -6.33 -3.48 -2.24
C THR A 115 -5.80 -3.25 -3.66
N ALA A 116 -6.55 -3.66 -4.68
CA ALA A 116 -6.20 -3.44 -6.09
C ALA A 116 -6.14 -1.94 -6.43
N LEU A 117 -7.06 -1.13 -5.89
CA LEU A 117 -7.03 0.32 -6.03
C LEU A 117 -5.79 0.95 -5.37
N VAL A 118 -5.40 0.48 -4.17
CA VAL A 118 -4.17 0.93 -3.52
C VAL A 118 -2.97 0.64 -4.42
N TYR A 119 -2.87 -0.57 -4.95
CA TYR A 119 -1.81 -0.95 -5.87
C TYR A 119 -1.83 -0.10 -7.13
N ALA A 120 -2.98 0.07 -7.77
CA ALA A 120 -3.13 0.87 -8.99
C ALA A 120 -2.69 2.33 -8.78
N ARG A 121 -2.92 2.91 -7.60
CA ARG A 121 -2.48 4.26 -7.23
C ARG A 121 -0.97 4.36 -7.00
N GLN A 122 -0.33 3.30 -6.46
CA GLN A 122 1.11 3.27 -6.20
C GLN A 122 1.95 2.89 -7.43
N PHE A 123 1.37 2.11 -8.33
CA PHE A 123 2.07 1.49 -9.45
C PHE A 123 2.85 2.48 -10.35
N PRO A 124 2.33 3.67 -10.71
CA PRO A 124 3.05 4.61 -11.57
C PRO A 124 4.37 5.10 -10.96
N GLU A 125 4.40 5.43 -9.67
CA GLU A 125 5.63 5.88 -9.02
C GLU A 125 6.59 4.71 -8.81
N LEU A 126 6.07 3.52 -8.47
CA LEU A 126 6.90 2.32 -8.35
C LEU A 126 7.62 1.99 -9.66
N ILE A 127 6.92 2.02 -10.79
CA ILE A 127 7.55 1.68 -12.07
C ILE A 127 8.56 2.74 -12.50
N LYS A 128 8.26 4.02 -12.25
CA LYS A 128 9.16 5.14 -12.51
C LYS A 128 10.46 5.02 -11.72
N GLU A 129 10.38 4.63 -10.45
CA GLU A 129 11.57 4.37 -9.61
C GLU A 129 12.43 3.23 -10.19
N VAL A 130 11.79 2.13 -10.59
CA VAL A 130 12.48 0.99 -11.21
C VAL A 130 13.17 1.41 -12.51
N TYR A 131 12.49 2.13 -13.39
CA TYR A 131 13.08 2.63 -14.64
C TYR A 131 14.23 3.59 -14.41
N ALA A 132 14.12 4.48 -13.41
CA ALA A 132 15.20 5.39 -13.05
C ALA A 132 16.46 4.62 -12.59
N GLY A 133 16.27 3.59 -11.76
CA GLY A 133 17.36 2.70 -11.34
C GLY A 133 18.02 1.97 -12.50
N LEU A 134 17.23 1.34 -13.38
CA LEU A 134 17.75 0.66 -14.57
C LEU A 134 18.51 1.62 -15.50
N SER A 135 17.98 2.82 -15.72
CA SER A 135 18.67 3.83 -16.54
C SER A 135 19.99 4.28 -15.91
N ALA A 136 20.07 4.38 -14.59
CA ALA A 136 21.32 4.70 -13.90
C ALA A 136 22.36 3.59 -14.09
N TYR A 137 21.97 2.32 -13.98
CA TYR A 137 22.86 1.18 -14.25
C TYR A 137 23.36 1.16 -15.69
N ASP A 138 22.46 1.32 -16.65
CA ASP A 138 22.80 1.32 -18.08
C ASP A 138 23.80 2.44 -18.43
N LYS A 139 23.55 3.64 -17.90
CA LYS A 139 24.47 4.78 -18.04
C LYS A 139 25.82 4.50 -17.40
N ALA A 140 25.87 3.94 -16.19
CA ALA A 140 27.11 3.63 -15.50
C ALA A 140 27.95 2.59 -16.26
N ILE A 141 27.31 1.52 -16.74
CA ILE A 141 27.96 0.48 -17.55
C ILE A 141 28.53 1.11 -18.83
N THR A 142 27.71 1.88 -19.54
CA THR A 142 28.13 2.55 -20.78
C THR A 142 29.32 3.49 -20.54
N GLN A 143 29.27 4.29 -19.48
CA GLN A 143 30.35 5.20 -19.11
C GLN A 143 31.65 4.46 -18.80
N ILE A 144 31.58 3.36 -18.03
CA ILE A 144 32.76 2.55 -17.68
C ILE A 144 33.35 1.92 -18.95
N GLN A 145 32.53 1.29 -19.78
CA GLN A 145 32.98 0.60 -20.99
C GLN A 145 33.57 1.54 -22.05
N GLN A 146 33.04 2.77 -22.14
CA GLN A 146 33.45 3.75 -23.15
C GLN A 146 34.50 4.74 -22.63
N SER A 147 34.87 4.68 -21.35
CA SER A 147 35.83 5.62 -20.76
C SER A 147 37.27 5.32 -21.20
N SER A 148 37.69 6.01 -22.25
CA SER A 148 39.10 6.01 -22.67
C SER A 148 40.05 6.51 -21.58
N GLY A 149 39.60 7.43 -20.72
CA GLY A 149 40.38 7.91 -19.58
C GLY A 149 40.63 6.81 -18.56
N LEU A 150 39.59 6.03 -18.21
CA LEU A 150 39.73 4.89 -17.31
C LEU A 150 40.70 3.84 -17.88
N HIS A 151 40.58 3.51 -19.16
CA HIS A 151 41.51 2.58 -19.83
C HIS A 151 42.96 3.06 -19.77
N ARG A 152 43.21 4.36 -19.98
CA ARG A 152 44.56 4.95 -19.88
C ARG A 152 45.13 4.85 -18.47
N VAL A 153 44.30 5.12 -17.45
CA VAL A 153 44.73 5.01 -16.04
C VAL A 153 45.07 3.56 -15.71
N LEU A 154 44.20 2.60 -16.06
CA LEU A 154 44.44 1.18 -15.80
C LEU A 154 45.69 0.65 -16.52
N ASP A 155 45.95 1.07 -17.77
CA ASP A 155 47.19 0.73 -18.49
C ASP A 155 48.43 1.32 -17.80
N GLY A 156 48.34 2.56 -17.34
CA GLY A 156 49.41 3.21 -16.56
C GLY A 156 49.73 2.46 -15.27
N VAL A 157 48.70 2.15 -14.47
CA VAL A 157 48.84 1.39 -13.22
C VAL A 157 49.44 0.01 -13.49
N LEU A 158 48.97 -0.70 -14.53
CA LEU A 158 49.50 -2.01 -14.90
C LEU A 158 50.99 -1.95 -15.25
N ARG A 159 51.41 -0.95 -16.04
CA ARG A 159 52.83 -0.78 -16.42
C ARG A 159 53.71 -0.49 -15.21
N VAL A 160 53.28 0.42 -14.35
CA VAL A 160 54.02 0.76 -13.13
C VAL A 160 54.10 -0.43 -12.18
N GLY A 161 52.97 -1.10 -11.93
CA GLY A 161 52.92 -2.30 -11.09
C GLY A 161 53.80 -3.44 -11.61
N ASN A 162 53.79 -3.67 -12.93
CA ASN A 162 54.68 -4.65 -13.57
C ASN A 162 56.15 -4.26 -13.44
N PHE A 163 56.48 -2.97 -13.59
CA PHE A 163 57.86 -2.49 -13.44
C PHE A 163 58.37 -2.67 -12.01
N LEU A 164 57.57 -2.32 -11.01
CA LEU A 164 57.94 -2.40 -9.60
C LEU A 164 58.05 -3.86 -9.09
N ASN A 165 57.22 -4.77 -9.62
CA ASN A 165 57.19 -6.16 -9.18
C ASN A 165 58.03 -7.14 -10.03
N GLN A 166 58.97 -6.62 -10.82
CA GLN A 166 59.85 -7.46 -11.65
C GLN A 166 60.56 -8.54 -10.80
N GLY A 167 60.53 -9.79 -11.29
CA GLY A 167 61.20 -10.94 -10.68
C GLY A 167 60.33 -11.85 -9.80
N SER A 168 59.27 -11.35 -9.16
CA SER A 168 58.37 -12.18 -8.32
C SER A 168 56.94 -12.24 -8.83
N ARG A 169 56.36 -11.09 -9.18
CA ARG A 169 54.95 -10.95 -9.62
C ARG A 169 54.78 -10.06 -10.86
N GLY A 170 55.87 -9.75 -11.55
CA GLY A 170 55.84 -9.00 -12.81
C GLY A 170 55.26 -9.83 -13.96
N ALA A 171 54.74 -9.13 -14.97
CA ALA A 171 54.04 -9.67 -16.16
C ALA A 171 52.54 -10.00 -15.96
N ALA A 172 51.86 -9.27 -15.08
CA ALA A 172 50.40 -9.27 -15.02
C ALA A 172 49.80 -8.78 -16.34
N LYS A 173 48.68 -9.38 -16.76
CA LYS A 173 47.92 -9.02 -17.97
C LYS A 173 46.70 -8.13 -17.67
N GLY A 174 46.42 -7.89 -16.40
CA GLY A 174 45.30 -7.09 -15.93
C GLY A 174 45.38 -6.91 -14.42
N ILE A 175 44.56 -6.00 -13.91
CA ILE A 175 44.40 -5.70 -12.48
C ILE A 175 42.92 -5.80 -12.13
N THR A 176 42.62 -6.22 -10.91
CA THR A 176 41.23 -6.17 -10.43
C THR A 176 40.91 -4.75 -9.98
N PRO A 177 39.65 -4.29 -10.07
CA PRO A 177 39.28 -2.93 -9.69
C PRO A 177 39.53 -2.58 -8.21
N ASP A 178 39.69 -3.59 -7.35
CA ASP A 178 39.93 -3.52 -5.91
C ASP A 178 41.41 -3.71 -5.51
N SER A 179 42.32 -3.87 -6.49
CA SER A 179 43.78 -3.95 -6.28
C SER A 179 44.39 -2.59 -5.95
#